data_AF-A0A2P5CST4-F1
#
_entry.id   AF-A0A2P5CST4-F1
#
_cell.length_a   1.000
_cell.length_b   1.000
_cell.length_c   1.000
_cell.angle_alpha   90.00
_cell.angle_beta   90.00
_cell.angle_gamma   90.00
#
_symmetry.space_group_name_H-M   'P 1'
#
loop_
_entity.id
_entity.type
_entity.pdbx_description
1 polymer ?
#
loop_
_entity_poly.entity_id
_entity_poly.type
_entity_poly.pdbx_seq_one_letter_code
_entity_poly.pdbx_strand_id
1 'polypeptide(L)'
;MIKRFYLIGGIDYPNLKQAFLSSIPNPLGEETFRLLSSSGKTLQNTTLGELYQLVLRALDKMCSENKFLQEYMKQTKHLDKACSQKDLLTKCSAHNTCSCTQKRSRKHRH
;
A
#
# COMPACT_ATOMS: atom_id res chain seq x y z
N MET A 1 -27.04 37.42 19.65
CA MET A 1 -26.39 36.47 18.72
C MET A 1 -25.54 35.50 19.53
N ILE A 2 -25.94 34.24 19.63
CA ILE A 2 -25.16 33.21 20.33
C ILE A 2 -24.05 32.75 19.38
N LYS A 3 -22.82 33.19 19.63
CA LYS A 3 -21.62 32.63 19.01
C LYS A 3 -21.51 31.17 19.42
N ARG A 4 -21.91 30.24 18.55
CA ARG A 4 -21.66 28.80 18.73
C ARG A 4 -20.20 28.50 18.41
N PHE A 5 -19.31 28.89 19.32
CA PHE A 5 -17.98 28.28 19.35
C PHE A 5 -18.14 26.92 20.02
N TYR A 6 -18.17 25.85 19.23
CA TYR A 6 -17.97 24.51 19.78
C TYR A 6 -16.49 24.42 20.15
N LEU A 7 -16.21 24.29 21.44
CA LEU A 7 -14.87 24.05 21.92
C LEU A 7 -14.47 22.64 21.46
N ILE A 8 -13.85 22.54 20.29
CA ILE A 8 -13.20 21.31 19.83
C ILE A 8 -11.95 21.15 20.69
N GLY A 9 -12.08 20.59 21.90
CA GLY A 9 -10.95 20.64 22.85
C GLY A 9 -11.22 20.20 24.28
N GLY A 10 -12.06 19.21 24.53
CA GLY A 10 -11.88 18.38 25.72
C GLY A 10 -10.83 17.30 25.40
N ILE A 11 -9.71 17.26 26.13
CA ILE A 11 -8.54 16.40 25.87
C ILE A 11 -8.89 14.90 25.78
N ASP A 12 -10.01 14.48 26.39
CA ASP A 12 -10.40 13.09 26.55
C ASP A 12 -11.80 12.73 26.04
N TYR A 13 -12.39 13.45 25.07
CA TYR A 13 -13.62 12.96 24.45
C TYR A 13 -13.32 11.78 23.50
N PRO A 14 -13.70 10.52 23.83
CA PRO A 14 -13.39 9.36 23.00
C PRO A 14 -13.98 9.46 21.58
N ASN A 15 -15.08 10.20 21.43
CA ASN A 15 -15.75 10.39 20.15
C ASN A 15 -14.93 11.18 19.13
N LEU A 16 -14.03 12.08 19.57
CA LEU A 16 -13.30 12.94 18.63
C LEU A 16 -12.17 12.19 17.92
N LYS A 17 -11.47 11.30 18.63
CA LYS A 17 -10.43 10.44 18.04
C LYS A 17 -11.02 9.50 16.99
N GLN A 18 -12.19 8.94 17.30
CA GLN A 18 -12.93 8.07 16.37
C GLN A 18 -13.43 8.86 15.16
N ALA A 19 -14.06 10.02 15.36
CA ALA A 19 -14.54 10.87 14.28
C ALA A 19 -13.41 11.36 13.36
N PHE A 20 -12.25 11.68 13.93
CA PHE A 20 -11.05 12.03 13.18
C PHE A 20 -10.55 10.86 12.33
N LEU A 21 -10.52 9.63 12.86
CA LEU A 21 -10.13 8.47 12.07
C LEU A 21 -11.14 8.15 10.96
N SER A 22 -12.43 8.32 11.24
CA SER A 22 -13.49 8.12 10.25
C SER A 22 -13.50 9.17 9.13
N SER A 23 -12.86 10.33 9.31
CA SER A 23 -12.75 11.34 8.24
C SER A 23 -11.57 11.08 7.29
N ILE A 24 -10.66 10.18 7.66
CA ILE A 24 -9.47 9.83 6.89
C ILE A 24 -9.80 8.66 5.95
N PRO A 25 -9.23 8.63 4.72
CA PRO A 25 -9.38 7.48 3.84
C PRO A 25 -8.93 6.16 4.49
N ASN A 26 -9.71 5.09 4.32
CA ASN A 26 -9.45 3.78 4.95
C ASN A 26 -8.00 3.28 4.82
N PRO A 27 -7.33 3.35 3.64
CA PRO A 27 -5.95 2.86 3.52
C PRO A 27 -4.96 3.61 4.42
N LEU A 28 -5.14 4.93 4.54
CA LEU A 28 -4.32 5.77 5.39
C LEU A 28 -4.66 5.55 6.88
N GLY A 29 -5.94 5.35 7.20
CA GLY A 29 -6.39 4.99 8.54
C GLY A 29 -5.79 3.66 9.01
N GLU A 30 -5.82 2.62 8.18
CA GLU A 30 -5.24 1.30 8.47
C GLU A 30 -3.74 1.37 8.72
N GLU A 31 -2.99 2.09 7.88
CA GLU A 31 -1.56 2.26 8.09
C GLU A 31 -1.25 3.09 9.35
N THR A 32 -2.06 4.10 9.63
CA THR A 32 -1.99 4.86 10.90
C THR A 32 -2.20 3.92 12.10
N PHE A 33 -3.17 3.01 12.04
CA PHE A 33 -3.40 2.01 13.09
C PHE A 33 -2.25 1.02 13.24
N ARG A 34 -1.61 0.61 12.13
CA ARG A 34 -0.40 -0.21 12.17
C ARG A 34 0.76 0.51 12.85
N LEU A 35 1.00 1.77 12.51
CA LEU A 35 2.02 2.60 13.15
C LEU A 35 1.74 2.79 14.65
N LEU A 36 0.48 3.05 14.99
CA LEU A 36 0.02 3.18 16.38
C LEU A 36 0.32 1.90 17.19
N SER A 37 -0.05 0.74 16.64
CA SER A 37 0.16 -0.57 17.25
C SER A 37 1.64 -0.91 17.38
N SER A 38 2.45 -0.60 16.37
CA SER A 38 3.91 -0.79 16.40
C SER A 38 4.61 0.09 17.44
N SER A 39 4.00 1.21 17.81
CA SER A 39 4.51 2.11 18.85
C SER A 39 4.11 1.68 20.27
N GLY A 40 3.39 0.56 20.42
CA GLY A 40 2.88 0.07 21.70
C GLY A 40 1.79 0.94 22.32
N LYS A 41 1.18 1.83 21.53
CA LYS A 41 0.13 2.75 21.99
C LYS A 41 -1.25 2.25 21.55
N THR A 42 -2.26 2.59 22.33
CA THR A 42 -3.67 2.37 21.99
C THR A 42 -4.34 3.71 21.65
N LEU A 43 -5.49 3.68 20.98
CA LEU A 43 -6.26 4.90 20.68
C LEU A 43 -6.66 5.65 21.96
N GLN A 44 -6.91 4.91 23.04
CA GLN A 44 -7.24 5.46 24.36
C GLN A 44 -6.06 6.25 24.92
N ASN A 45 -4.84 5.69 24.84
CA ASN A 45 -3.63 6.25 25.43
C ASN A 45 -2.88 7.24 24.51
N THR A 46 -3.48 7.63 23.39
CA THR A 46 -2.87 8.53 22.40
C THR A 46 -3.65 9.83 22.33
N THR A 47 -2.99 10.97 22.40
CA THR A 47 -3.63 12.28 22.23
C THR A 47 -4.05 12.51 20.78
N LEU A 48 -5.00 13.42 20.53
CA LEU A 48 -5.40 13.75 19.14
C LEU A 48 -4.22 14.31 18.31
N GLY A 49 -3.33 15.09 18.94
CA GLY A 49 -2.14 15.64 18.29
C GLY A 49 -1.14 14.55 17.87
N GLU A 50 -0.88 13.58 18.74
CA GLU A 50 -0.05 12.42 18.39
C GLU A 50 -0.70 11.57 17.30
N LEU A 51 -2.01 11.39 17.35
CA LEU A 51 -2.75 10.67 16.31
C LEU A 51 -2.63 11.37 14.96
N TYR A 52 -2.74 12.71 14.92
CA TYR A 52 -2.51 13.50 13.73
C TYR A 52 -1.08 13.35 13.19
N GLN A 53 -0.08 13.36 14.07
CA GLN A 53 1.31 13.12 13.67
C GLN A 53 1.53 11.71 13.10
N LEU A 54 0.87 10.70 13.65
CA LEU A 54 0.91 9.33 13.13
C LEU A 54 0.29 9.25 11.72
N VAL A 55 -0.81 9.98 11.47
CA VAL A 55 -1.42 10.07 10.14
C VAL A 55 -0.46 10.69 9.13
N LEU A 56 0.21 11.80 9.48
CA LEU A 56 1.21 12.42 8.61
C LEU A 56 2.37 11.46 8.31
N ARG A 57 2.87 10.75 9.33
CA ARG A 57 3.93 9.76 9.15
C ARG A 57 3.50 8.59 8.27
N ALA A 58 2.27 8.11 8.42
CA ALA A 58 1.70 7.08 7.56
C ALA A 58 1.63 7.56 6.11
N LEU A 59 1.19 8.80 5.89
CA LEU A 59 1.12 9.39 4.57
C LEU A 59 2.51 9.48 3.91
N ASP A 60 3.50 10.02 4.62
CA ASP A 60 4.87 10.14 4.11
C ASP A 60 5.47 8.78 3.74
N LYS A 61 5.23 7.77 4.58
CA LYS A 61 5.65 6.38 4.30
C LYS A 61 5.00 5.85 3.02
N MET A 62 3.68 5.91 2.92
CA MET A 62 2.93 5.41 1.77
C MET A 62 3.33 6.14 0.47
N CYS A 63 3.54 7.46 0.53
CA CYS A 63 4.03 8.23 -0.60
C CYS A 63 5.44 7.80 -1.05
N SER A 64 6.33 7.54 -0.09
CA SER A 64 7.69 7.06 -0.36
C SER A 64 7.69 5.66 -0.98
N GLU A 65 6.88 4.75 -0.44
CA GLU A 65 6.69 3.40 -0.98
C GLU A 65 6.11 3.44 -2.40
N ASN A 66 5.10 4.26 -2.64
CA ASN A 66 4.54 4.43 -3.97
C ASN A 66 5.58 4.99 -4.95
N LYS A 67 6.39 5.98 -4.55
CA LYS A 67 7.47 6.50 -5.40
C LYS A 67 8.48 5.41 -5.76
N PHE A 68 8.91 4.62 -4.78
CA PHE A 68 9.81 3.49 -5.00
C PHE A 68 9.21 2.47 -5.97
N LEU A 69 7.96 2.08 -5.78
CA LEU A 69 7.28 1.15 -6.68
C LEU A 69 7.15 1.71 -8.10
N GLN A 70 6.87 2.99 -8.25
CA GLN A 70 6.82 3.63 -9.57
C GLN A 70 8.19 3.62 -10.27
N GLU A 71 9.28 3.85 -9.53
CA GLU A 71 10.64 3.77 -10.05
C GLU A 71 11.03 2.34 -10.42
N TYR A 72 10.71 1.37 -9.55
CA TYR A 72 10.91 -0.05 -9.83
C TYR A 72 10.13 -0.49 -11.07
N MET A 73 8.86 -0.11 -11.19
CA MET A 73 8.02 -0.43 -12.35
C MET A 73 8.53 0.22 -13.64
N LYS A 74 9.17 1.40 -13.58
CA LYS A 74 9.84 1.98 -14.75
C LYS A 74 11.04 1.14 -15.19
N GLN A 75 11.79 0.56 -14.25
CA GLN A 75 12.90 -0.34 -14.58
C GLN A 75 12.41 -1.67 -15.14
N THR A 76 11.32 -2.23 -14.61
CA THR A 76 10.75 -3.49 -15.12
C THR A 76 10.14 -3.36 -16.52
N LYS A 77 9.76 -2.16 -16.99
CA LYS A 77 9.41 -1.94 -18.41
C LYS A 77 10.53 -2.33 -19.38
N HIS A 78 11.79 -2.36 -18.94
CA HIS A 78 12.89 -2.92 -19.75
C HIS A 78 12.79 -4.45 -19.87
N LEU A 79 12.23 -5.11 -18.87
CA LEU A 79 12.02 -6.56 -18.83
C LEU A 79 10.79 -6.99 -19.64
N ASP A 80 9.79 -6.12 -19.85
CA ASP A 80 8.63 -6.42 -20.71
C ASP A 80 9.05 -6.82 -22.14
N LYS A 81 10.19 -6.30 -22.62
CA LYS A 81 10.74 -6.64 -23.94
C LYS A 81 11.75 -7.78 -23.89
N ALA A 82 12.09 -8.32 -22.72
CA ALA A 82 13.04 -9.42 -22.59
C ALA A 82 12.57 -10.66 -23.35
N CYS A 83 11.26 -10.94 -23.36
CA CYS A 83 10.66 -12.04 -24.13
C CYS A 83 10.79 -11.89 -25.66
N SER A 84 11.15 -10.70 -26.15
CA SER A 84 11.37 -10.41 -27.57
C SER A 84 12.86 -10.32 -27.94
N GLN A 85 13.78 -10.34 -26.96
CA GLN A 85 15.22 -10.31 -27.20
C GLN A 85 15.72 -11.71 -27.54
N LYS A 86 16.20 -11.89 -28.78
CA LYS A 86 16.63 -13.19 -29.32
C LYS A 86 17.72 -13.87 -28.48
N ASP A 87 18.62 -13.09 -27.91
CA ASP A 87 19.74 -13.58 -27.10
C ASP A 87 19.31 -14.07 -25.71
N LEU A 88 18.10 -13.71 -25.27
CA LEU A 88 17.50 -14.13 -24.02
C LEU A 88 16.40 -15.20 -24.21
N LEU A 89 16.14 -15.61 -25.46
CA LEU A 89 15.16 -16.65 -25.76
C LEU A 89 15.69 -18.00 -25.29
N THR A 90 15.05 -18.57 -24.29
CA THR A 90 15.24 -20.00 -23.97
C THR A 90 14.56 -20.85 -25.05
N LYS A 91 14.94 -22.13 -25.15
CA LYS A 91 14.58 -23.13 -26.19
C LYS A 91 13.08 -23.32 -26.50
N CYS A 92 12.25 -22.57 -25.80
CA CYS A 92 10.83 -22.73 -25.57
C CYS A 92 10.02 -21.55 -26.17
N SER A 93 10.70 -20.68 -26.94
CA SER A 93 10.11 -19.53 -27.62
C SER A 93 9.37 -19.94 -28.89
N ALA A 94 8.12 -20.38 -28.75
CA ALA A 94 7.15 -20.33 -29.82
C ALA A 94 6.37 -19.01 -29.68
N HIS A 95 6.74 -18.02 -30.49
CA HIS A 95 6.24 -16.62 -30.48
C HIS A 95 6.66 -15.80 -29.26
N ASN A 96 6.90 -14.49 -29.48
CA ASN A 96 7.34 -13.37 -28.60
C ASN A 96 6.67 -13.28 -27.21
N THR A 97 6.57 -14.39 -26.50
CA THR A 97 5.84 -14.59 -25.25
C THR A 97 6.75 -15.40 -24.33
N CYS A 98 6.82 -15.03 -23.06
CA CYS A 98 7.60 -15.74 -22.06
C CYS A 98 6.93 -17.04 -21.57
N SER A 99 5.86 -17.50 -22.24
CA SER A 99 5.03 -18.62 -21.77
C SER A 99 5.20 -19.84 -22.66
N CYS A 100 5.77 -20.90 -22.10
CA CYS A 100 5.83 -22.20 -22.76
C CYS A 100 4.57 -23.02 -22.53
N THR A 101 3.82 -23.32 -23.58
CA THR A 101 2.85 -24.40 -23.52
C THR A 101 3.58 -25.74 -23.66
N GLN A 102 3.72 -26.49 -22.56
CA GLN A 102 4.21 -27.86 -22.64
C GLN A 102 3.21 -28.69 -23.47
N LYS A 103 3.61 -29.17 -24.65
CA LYS A 103 2.85 -30.18 -25.38
C LYS A 103 2.77 -31.42 -24.49
N ARG A 104 1.58 -31.76 -23.98
CA ARG A 104 1.31 -33.04 -23.32
C ARG A 104 1.77 -34.16 -24.27
N SER A 105 2.73 -34.99 -23.86
CA SER A 105 3.08 -36.16 -24.65
C SER A 105 1.88 -37.11 -24.67
N ARG A 106 1.45 -37.53 -25.86
CA ARG A 106 0.49 -38.63 -25.98
C ARG A 106 1.22 -39.87 -25.50
N LYS A 107 0.87 -40.38 -24.31
CA LYS A 107 1.32 -41.71 -23.86
C LYS A 107 0.92 -42.72 -24.93
N HIS A 108 1.90 -43.39 -25.53
CA HIS A 108 1.63 -44.56 -26.36
C HIS A 108 1.00 -45.63 -25.47
N ARG A 109 -0.23 -46.02 -25.82
CA ARG A 109 -0.94 -47.13 -25.20
C ARG A 109 -0.33 -48.40 -25.79
N HIS A 110 0.48 -49.08 -24.98
CA HIS A 110 0.88 -50.48 -25.24
C HIS A 110 -0.25 -51.40 -24.82
#